data_AF-A0A2R6I227-F1
#
_entry.id   AF-A0A2R6I227-F1
#
_cell.length_a   1.000
_cell.length_b   1.000
_cell.length_c   1.000
_cell.angle_alpha   90.00
_cell.angle_beta   90.00
_cell.angle_gamma   90.00
#
_symmetry.space_group_name_H-M   'P 1'
#
loop_
_entity.id
_entity.type
_entity.pdbx_description
1 polymer ?
#
loop_
_entity_poly.entity_id
_entity_poly.type
_entity_poly.pdbx_seq_one_letter_code
_entity_poly.pdbx_strand_id
1 'polypeptide(L)' 'LDVVGFYHSHPRGPLEPSAVDARRAAWPGYSYLIVSLAGGPEVGSWRWTGERFREEPVGAL' A
#
# COMPACT_ATOMS: atom_id res chain seq x y z
N LEU A 1 -18.78 11.35 -1.27
CA LEU A 1 -17.72 10.39 -0.92
C LEU A 1 -16.51 10.75 -1.76
N ASP A 2 -15.34 10.78 -1.13
CA ASP A 2 -14.09 11.14 -1.79
C ASP A 2 -13.17 9.92 -1.88
N VAL A 3 -12.31 9.88 -2.89
CA VAL A 3 -11.24 8.89 -2.97
C VAL A 3 -10.20 9.24 -1.91
N VAL A 4 -9.89 8.31 -1.03
CA VAL A 4 -8.88 8.49 0.04
C VAL A 4 -7.64 7.62 -0.15
N GLY A 5 -7.65 6.73 -1.14
CA GLY A 5 -6.55 5.82 -1.39
C GLY A 5 -6.78 4.85 -2.54
N PHE A 6 -5.78 3.99 -2.73
CA PHE A 6 -5.72 2.96 -3.76
C PHE A 6 -5.34 1.63 -3.11
N TYR A 7 -5.67 0.52 -3.76
CA TYR A 7 -5.18 -0.78 -3.34
C TYR A 7 -4.80 -1.65 -4.53
N HIS A 8 -3.84 -2.54 -4.32
CA HIS A 8 -3.54 -3.64 -5.22
C HIS A 8 -3.05 -4.86 -4.42
N SER A 9 -2.98 -6.01 -5.07
CA SER A 9 -2.43 -7.22 -4.47
C SER A 9 -1.05 -7.54 -5.03
N HIS A 10 -0.18 -8.10 -4.19
CA HIS A 10 1.00 -8.84 -4.60
C HIS A 10 0.69 -10.35 -4.55
N PRO A 11 0.40 -11.00 -5.69
CA PRO A 11 -0.08 -12.39 -5.66
C PRO A 11 0.90 -13.40 -5.07
N ARG A 12 2.21 -13.11 -5.18
CA ARG A 12 3.31 -13.92 -4.65
C ARG A 12 4.41 -13.05 -4.02
N GLY A 13 4.17 -11.75 -3.90
CA GLY A 13 5.15 -10.78 -3.45
C GLY A 13 4.95 -10.42 -1.98
N PRO A 14 5.89 -9.68 -1.38
CA PRO A 14 5.83 -9.31 0.02
C PRO A 14 4.75 -8.24 0.28
N LEU A 15 4.51 -7.95 1.55
CA LEU A 15 3.53 -6.96 1.98
C LEU A 15 4.00 -5.54 1.63
N GLU A 16 5.30 -5.29 1.66
CA GLU A 16 5.92 -4.00 1.45
C GLU A 16 5.82 -3.49 -0.01
N PRO A 17 5.76 -2.15 -0.21
CA PRO A 17 5.78 -1.55 -1.54
C PRO A 17 7.07 -1.89 -2.30
N SER A 18 6.90 -2.31 -3.55
CA SER A 18 7.99 -2.55 -4.48
C SER A 18 8.54 -1.26 -5.07
N ALA A 19 9.68 -1.37 -5.77
CA ALA A 19 10.21 -0.26 -6.56
C ALA A 19 9.27 0.19 -7.69
N VAL A 20 8.41 -0.72 -8.20
CA VAL A 20 7.40 -0.36 -9.22
C VAL A 20 6.28 0.46 -8.58
N ASP A 21 5.86 0.12 -7.37
CA ASP A 21 4.84 0.88 -6.63
C ASP A 21 5.35 2.30 -6.35
N ALA A 22 6.59 2.43 -5.89
CA ALA A 22 7.20 3.75 -5.64
C ALA A 22 7.31 4.59 -6.92
N ARG A 23 7.69 3.97 -8.05
CA ARG A 23 7.75 4.67 -9.35
C ARG A 23 6.37 5.10 -9.86
N ARG A 24 5.30 4.39 -9.49
CA ARG A 24 3.92 4.67 -9.94
C ARG A 24 3.11 5.49 -8.94
N ALA A 25 3.61 5.70 -7.73
CA ALA A 25 2.96 6.51 -6.72
C ALA A 25 2.96 7.99 -7.14
N ALA A 26 1.76 8.52 -7.40
CA ALA A 26 1.59 9.89 -7.90
C ALA A 26 0.86 10.81 -6.93
N TRP A 27 0.24 10.27 -5.87
CA TRP A 27 -0.64 11.03 -4.96
C TRP A 27 -0.10 11.05 -3.53
N PRO A 28 0.67 12.09 -3.15
CA PRO A 28 1.09 12.28 -1.77
C PRO A 28 -0.09 12.47 -0.83
N GLY A 29 -0.01 11.91 0.39
CA GLY A 29 -1.06 12.03 1.40
C GLY A 29 -2.23 11.04 1.28
N TYR A 30 -2.28 10.26 0.20
CA TYR A 30 -3.26 9.18 0.02
C TYR A 30 -2.72 7.86 0.58
N SER A 31 -3.64 6.99 1.00
CA SER A 31 -3.33 5.62 1.43
C SER A 31 -3.14 4.69 0.25
N TYR A 32 -2.14 3.83 0.32
CA TYR A 32 -1.86 2.77 -0.64
C TYR A 32 -1.89 1.47 0.14
N LEU A 33 -2.93 0.67 -0.06
CA LEU A 33 -3.05 -0.64 0.56
C LEU A 33 -2.41 -1.69 -0.35
N ILE A 34 -1.66 -2.59 0.24
CA ILE A 34 -1.08 -3.73 -0.46
C ILE A 34 -1.59 -4.98 0.24
N VAL A 35 -2.15 -5.88 -0.57
CA VAL A 35 -2.59 -7.19 -0.11
C VAL A 35 -1.57 -8.23 -0.56
N SER A 36 -0.78 -8.76 0.38
CA SER A 36 0.09 -9.91 0.09
C SER A 36 -0.75 -11.18 0.10
N LEU A 37 -0.49 -12.07 -0.87
CA LEU A 37 -1.10 -13.41 -0.96
C LEU A 37 -0.06 -14.53 -0.92
N ALA A 38 1.20 -14.23 -0.57
CA ALA A 38 2.31 -15.18 -0.66
C ALA A 38 2.23 -16.38 0.32
N GLY A 39 1.53 -16.22 1.44
CA GLY A 39 1.23 -17.30 2.40
C GLY A 39 -0.24 -17.36 2.82
N GLY A 40 -0.90 -16.21 2.84
CA GLY A 40 -2.32 -15.99 3.11
C GLY A 40 -2.63 -14.50 2.90
N PRO A 41 -3.89 -14.06 2.95
CA PRO A 41 -4.24 -12.66 2.76
C PRO A 41 -3.77 -11.82 3.96
N GLU A 42 -2.77 -10.98 3.72
CA GLU A 42 -2.28 -9.97 4.67
C GLU A 42 -2.48 -8.59 4.07
N VAL A 43 -2.95 -7.64 4.88
CA VAL A 43 -3.20 -6.26 4.46
C VAL A 43 -2.28 -5.33 5.23
N GLY A 44 -1.53 -4.52 4.49
CA GLY A 44 -0.79 -3.39 5.03
C GLY A 44 -1.23 -2.11 4.35
N SER A 45 -0.87 -0.98 4.96
CA SER A 45 -1.13 0.34 4.39
C SER A 45 0.10 1.21 4.47
N TRP A 46 0.33 2.00 3.42
CA TRP A 46 1.42 2.97 3.36
C TRP A 46 0.93 4.29 2.81
N ARG A 47 1.50 5.37 3.32
CA ARG A 47 1.31 6.72 2.80
C ARG A 47 2.49 7.13 1.92
N TRP A 48 2.20 7.55 0.70
CA TRP A 48 3.21 8.16 -0.16
C TRP A 48 3.52 9.58 0.32
N THR A 49 4.81 9.89 0.54
CA THR A 49 5.24 11.23 0.99
C THR A 49 5.65 12.15 -0.17
N GLY A 50 5.62 11.68 -1.41
CA GLY A 50 6.29 12.34 -2.55
C GLY A 50 7.71 11.85 -2.81
N GLU A 51 8.29 11.09 -1.88
CA GLU A 51 9.66 10.56 -1.98
C GLU A 51 9.75 9.07 -1.64
N ARG A 52 9.04 8.65 -0.59
CA ARG A 52 9.02 7.27 -0.12
C ARG A 52 7.65 6.90 0.44
N PHE A 53 7.42 5.61 0.57
CA PHE A 53 6.33 5.10 1.38
C PHE A 53 6.70 5.14 2.87
N ARG A 54 5.71 5.47 3.70
CA ARG A 54 5.76 5.26 5.15
C ARG A 54 4.58 4.40 5.55
N GLU A 55 4.85 3.36 6.32
CA GLU A 55 3.81 2.48 6.85
C GLU A 55 2.82 3.27 7.73
N GLU A 56 1.55 2.93 7.64
CA GLU A 56 0.50 3.43 8.52
C GLU A 56 -0.31 2.26 9.12
N PRO A 57 -0.73 2.34 10.40
CA PRO A 57 -1.44 1.24 11.05
C PRO A 57 -2.77 0.92 10.38
N VAL A 58 -3.06 -0.37 10.22
CA VAL A 58 -4.40 -0.86 9.86
C VAL A 58 -5.12 -1.28 11.14
N GLY A 59 -6.24 -0.62 11.44
CA GLY A 59 -7.08 -0.98 12.59
C GLY A 59 -7.91 -2.22 12.28
N ALA A 60 -7.97 -3.16 13.22
CA ALA A 60 -8.99 -4.21 13.26
C ALA A 60 -10.03 -3.83 14.32
N LEU A 61 -11.31 -3.96 13.99
CA LEU A 61 -12.43 -3.83 14.93
C LEU A 61 -12.61 -5.11 15.76
#